data_AF-A0A922VMQ3-F1
#
_entry.id   AF-A0A922VMQ3-F1
#
_cell.length_a   1.000
_cell.length_b   1.000
_cell.length_c   1.000
_cell.angle_alpha   90.00
_cell.angle_beta   90.00
_cell.angle_gamma   90.00
#
_symmetry.space_group_name_H-M   'P 1'
#
loop_
_entity.id
_entity.type
_entity.pdbx_description
1 polymer ?
#
loop_
_entity_poly.entity_id
_entity_poly.type
_entity_poly.pdbx_seq_one_letter_code
_entity_poly.pdbx_strand_id
1 'polypeptide(L)'
;MGLATSSATVALEAIGWGAGFAAAFAPHLPTGRVPARVVGEERGQFLLHDGGETHPAAVSGRFRYESNRDPLAYPTVGDWVVATTPIDGGKAIIHGLLPRRSAIVRRAPTDHGAGAHVLAANVDV
;
A
#
# COMPACT_ATOMS: atom_id res chain seq x y z
N MET A 1 -18.86 24.86 -11.82
CA MET A 1 -18.58 24.57 -10.40
C MET A 1 -17.25 23.81 -10.36
N GLY A 2 -16.14 24.53 -10.19
CA GLY A 2 -14.80 23.93 -10.25
C GLY A 2 -14.52 23.16 -8.97
N LEU A 3 -14.23 21.87 -9.07
CA LEU A 3 -13.73 21.10 -7.95
C LEU A 3 -12.29 21.57 -7.70
N ALA A 4 -12.06 22.28 -6.61
CA ALA A 4 -10.71 22.56 -6.14
C ALA A 4 -10.11 21.23 -5.65
N THR A 5 -9.32 20.59 -6.50
CA THR A 5 -8.51 19.43 -6.09
C THR A 5 -7.53 19.90 -5.03
N SER A 6 -7.54 19.27 -3.87
CA SER A 6 -6.58 19.58 -2.80
C SER A 6 -5.16 19.26 -3.27
N SER A 7 -4.17 20.07 -2.84
CA SER A 7 -2.75 19.83 -3.14
C SER A 7 -2.29 18.41 -2.75
N ALA A 8 -2.82 17.89 -1.64
CA ALA A 8 -2.55 16.51 -1.21
C ALA A 8 -3.06 15.46 -2.20
N THR A 9 -4.22 15.69 -2.82
CA THR A 9 -4.77 14.78 -3.84
C THR A 9 -3.92 14.81 -5.11
N VAL A 10 -3.49 16.00 -5.55
CA VAL A 10 -2.59 16.15 -6.72
C VAL A 10 -1.27 15.42 -6.50
N ALA A 11 -0.71 15.52 -5.30
CA ALA A 11 0.54 14.85 -4.95
C ALA A 11 0.42 13.32 -4.98
N LEU A 12 -0.71 12.78 -4.51
CA LEU A 12 -1.03 11.36 -4.62
C LEU A 12 -1.25 10.92 -6.07
N GLU A 13 -1.94 11.73 -6.88
CA GLU A 13 -2.17 11.46 -8.31
C GLU A 13 -0.85 11.37 -9.08
N ALA A 14 0.13 12.22 -8.75
CA ALA A 14 1.48 12.18 -9.33
C ALA A 14 2.21 10.85 -9.12
N ILE A 15 1.83 10.09 -8.08
CA ILE A 15 2.37 8.75 -7.80
C ILE A 15 1.36 7.64 -8.11
N GLY A 16 0.39 7.87 -8.99
CA GLY A 16 -0.53 6.83 -9.50
C GLY A 16 -1.79 6.61 -8.67
N TRP A 17 -2.19 7.57 -7.83
CA TRP A 17 -3.51 7.58 -7.23
C TRP A 17 -4.58 7.89 -8.27
N GLY A 18 -5.78 7.36 -8.11
CA GLY A 18 -6.88 7.66 -9.01
C GLY A 18 -8.22 7.18 -8.48
N ALA A 19 -9.30 7.47 -9.23
CA ALA A 19 -10.68 7.32 -8.79
C ALA A 19 -11.02 5.95 -8.18
N GLY A 20 -10.54 4.84 -8.76
CA GLY A 20 -10.79 3.51 -8.20
C GLY A 20 -10.16 3.29 -6.81
N PHE A 21 -8.98 3.85 -6.55
CA PHE A 21 -8.36 3.78 -5.22
C PHE A 21 -9.05 4.74 -4.26
N ALA A 22 -9.44 5.93 -4.72
CA ALA A 22 -10.23 6.86 -3.92
C ALA A 22 -11.57 6.27 -3.47
N ALA A 23 -12.27 5.58 -4.37
CA ALA A 23 -13.52 4.88 -4.06
C ALA A 23 -13.30 3.74 -3.05
N ALA A 24 -12.27 2.92 -3.25
CA ALA A 24 -11.92 1.84 -2.33
C ALA A 24 -11.48 2.38 -0.95
N PHE A 25 -10.89 3.57 -0.90
CA PHE A 25 -10.43 4.21 0.33
C PHE A 25 -11.53 4.95 1.10
N ALA A 26 -12.60 5.39 0.43
CA ALA A 26 -13.66 6.21 1.03
C ALA A 26 -14.20 5.68 2.38
N PRO A 27 -14.40 4.35 2.58
CA PRO A 27 -14.83 3.82 3.88
C PRO A 27 -13.86 4.08 5.05
N HIS A 28 -12.59 4.40 4.77
CA HIS A 28 -11.57 4.65 5.77
C HIS A 28 -11.43 6.12 6.18
N LEU A 29 -12.02 7.05 5.44
CA LEU A 29 -11.98 8.50 5.74
C LEU A 29 -12.41 8.85 7.17
N PRO A 30 -13.47 8.26 7.76
CA PRO A 30 -13.91 8.60 9.11
C PRO A 30 -12.91 8.18 10.21
N THR A 31 -11.92 7.36 9.89
CA THR A 31 -11.01 6.75 10.88
C THR A 31 -9.68 7.50 11.06
N GLY A 32 -9.51 8.64 10.39
CA GLY A 32 -8.25 9.39 10.42
C GLY A 32 -7.09 8.65 9.73
N ARG A 33 -7.40 7.63 8.93
CA ARG A 33 -6.40 6.92 8.11
C ARG A 33 -6.08 7.73 6.87
N VAL A 34 -4.91 7.46 6.30
CA VAL A 34 -4.40 8.09 5.09
C VAL A 34 -4.10 7.03 4.01
N PRO A 35 -4.28 7.34 2.73
CA PRO A 35 -3.77 6.50 1.66
C PRO A 35 -2.26 6.73 1.50
N ALA A 36 -1.52 5.67 1.22
CA ALA A 36 -0.10 5.76 0.88
C ALA A 36 0.28 4.65 -0.10
N ARG A 37 1.34 4.87 -0.90
CA ARG A 37 1.86 3.88 -1.83
C ARG A 37 3.09 3.20 -1.26
N VAL A 38 3.16 1.87 -1.31
CA VAL A 38 4.39 1.14 -0.99
C VAL A 38 5.38 1.41 -2.11
N VAL A 39 6.54 1.98 -1.78
CA VAL A 39 7.60 2.28 -2.75
C VAL A 39 8.85 1.43 -2.54
N GLY A 40 8.92 0.71 -1.43
CA GLY A 40 10.03 -0.19 -1.13
C GLY A 40 9.69 -1.19 -0.03
N GLU A 41 10.45 -2.27 -0.02
CA GLU A 41 10.52 -3.23 1.08
C GLU A 41 11.99 -3.51 1.36
N GLU A 42 12.42 -3.29 2.61
CA GLU A 42 13.78 -3.58 3.05
C GLU A 42 13.76 -4.26 4.42
N ARG A 43 14.39 -5.44 4.51
CA ARG A 43 14.64 -6.17 5.77
C ARG A 43 13.38 -6.36 6.64
N GLY A 44 12.24 -6.64 6.02
CA GLY A 44 10.96 -6.86 6.69
C GLY A 44 10.23 -5.57 7.12
N GLN A 45 10.69 -4.42 6.63
CA GLN A 45 10.02 -3.14 6.75
C GLN A 45 9.58 -2.64 5.37
N PHE A 46 8.51 -1.84 5.36
CA PHE A 46 8.04 -1.18 4.15
C PHE A 46 8.44 0.29 4.16
N LEU A 47 8.51 0.89 2.97
CA LEU A 47 8.61 2.33 2.76
C LEU A 47 7.33 2.80 2.08
N LEU A 48 6.65 3.78 2.67
CA LEU A 48 5.40 4.34 2.16
C LEU A 48 5.62 5.76 1.68
N HIS A 49 5.12 6.09 0.50
CA HIS A 49 5.05 7.46 -0.02
C HIS A 49 3.61 7.98 0.14
N ASP A 50 3.43 9.10 0.85
CA ASP A 50 2.11 9.71 1.13
C ASP A 50 1.70 10.78 0.11
N GLY A 51 2.56 11.04 -0.87
CA GLY A 51 2.41 12.08 -1.90
C GLY A 51 3.42 13.21 -1.71
N GLY A 52 3.89 13.44 -0.49
CA GLY A 52 4.96 14.39 -0.20
C GLY A 52 6.28 13.71 0.11
N GLU A 53 6.30 12.86 1.14
CA GLU A 53 7.52 12.26 1.69
C GLU A 53 7.40 10.74 1.79
N THR A 54 8.55 10.09 2.03
CA THR A 54 8.62 8.65 2.26
C THR A 54 8.87 8.35 3.73
N HIS A 55 8.07 7.44 4.30
CA HIS A 55 8.13 7.06 5.70
C HIS A 55 8.40 5.56 5.86
N PRO A 56 9.22 5.15 6.84
CA PRO A 56 9.32 3.75 7.20
C PRO A 56 7.99 3.28 7.78
N ALA A 57 7.60 2.05 7.47
CA ALA A 57 6.32 1.49 7.86
C ALA A 57 6.38 0.04 8.29
N ALA A 58 5.41 -0.34 9.11
CA ALA A 58 5.19 -1.71 9.56
C ALA A 58 3.73 -2.12 9.39
N VAL A 59 3.50 -3.41 9.14
CA VAL A 59 2.15 -3.99 9.12
C VAL A 59 1.60 -4.11 10.54
N SER A 60 0.38 -3.64 10.76
CA SER A 60 -0.30 -3.79 12.05
C SER A 60 -0.45 -5.27 12.42
N GLY A 61 -0.43 -5.58 13.72
CA GLY A 61 -0.59 -6.96 14.20
C GLY A 61 -1.89 -7.61 13.72
N ARG A 62 -2.98 -6.84 13.69
CA ARG A 62 -4.27 -7.28 13.16
C ARG A 62 -4.19 -7.64 11.67
N PHE A 63 -3.65 -6.77 10.83
CA PHE A 63 -3.55 -7.04 9.40
C PHE A 63 -2.64 -8.25 9.13
N ARG A 64 -1.52 -8.38 9.87
CA ARG A 64 -0.66 -9.57 9.80
C ARG A 64 -1.41 -10.86 10.17
N TYR A 65 -2.28 -10.83 11.18
CA TYR A 65 -3.09 -11.97 11.59
C TYR A 65 -4.16 -12.30 10.53
N GLU A 66 -4.91 -11.30 10.05
CA GLU A 66 -5.97 -11.47 9.05
C GLU A 66 -5.43 -11.94 7.69
N SER A 67 -4.20 -11.57 7.34
CA SER A 67 -3.53 -12.06 6.12
C SER A 67 -3.17 -13.55 6.19
N ASN A 68 -3.23 -14.19 7.37
CA ASN A 68 -2.93 -15.60 7.62
C ASN A 68 -1.63 -16.11 6.94
N ARG A 69 -0.61 -15.26 6.83
CA ARG A 69 0.64 -15.52 6.10
C ARG A 69 0.48 -15.83 4.61
N ASP A 70 -0.66 -15.51 4.00
CA ASP A 70 -0.82 -15.56 2.54
C ASP A 70 0.09 -14.50 1.90
N PRO A 71 1.12 -14.91 1.13
CA PRO A 71 2.03 -13.97 0.47
C PRO A 71 1.32 -13.07 -0.54
N LEU A 72 0.15 -13.48 -1.05
CA LEU A 72 -0.65 -12.69 -1.97
C LEU A 72 -1.45 -11.61 -1.26
N ALA A 73 -1.79 -11.81 0.02
CA ALA A 73 -2.51 -10.83 0.84
C ALA A 73 -1.56 -9.81 1.52
N TYR A 74 -0.25 -10.06 1.48
CA TYR A 74 0.75 -9.19 2.10
C TYR A 74 1.13 -8.01 1.18
N PRO A 75 1.46 -6.82 1.73
CA PRO A 75 1.87 -5.68 0.91
C PRO A 75 3.12 -5.95 0.10
N THR A 76 3.16 -5.40 -1.11
CA THR A 76 4.32 -5.40 -2.01
C THR A 76 4.54 -4.01 -2.61
N VAL A 77 5.69 -3.80 -3.26
CA VAL A 77 6.00 -2.55 -3.94
C VAL A 77 4.92 -2.23 -4.97
N GLY A 78 4.46 -0.97 -4.95
CA GLY A 78 3.43 -0.42 -5.81
C GLY A 78 1.99 -0.62 -5.32
N ASP A 79 1.77 -1.38 -4.23
CA ASP A 79 0.46 -1.43 -3.57
C ASP A 79 0.05 -0.08 -2.99
N TRP A 80 -1.23 0.22 -3.10
CA TRP A 80 -1.87 1.26 -2.32
C TRP A 80 -2.41 0.70 -1.03
N VAL A 81 -2.15 1.39 0.08
CA VAL A 81 -2.47 0.92 1.41
C VAL A 81 -3.28 1.94 2.19
N VAL A 82 -3.96 1.43 3.20
CA VAL A 82 -4.60 2.22 4.24
C VAL A 82 -3.65 2.27 5.43
N ALA A 83 -3.16 3.45 5.77
CA ALA A 83 -2.15 3.63 6.81
C ALA A 83 -2.52 4.70 7.85
N THR A 84 -1.78 4.74 8.96
CA THR A 84 -1.67 5.94 9.81
C THR A 84 -0.31 6.57 9.62
N THR A 85 -0.25 7.89 9.73
CA THR A 85 1.00 8.64 9.67
C THR A 85 1.93 8.25 10.82
N PRO A 86 3.26 8.41 10.65
CA PRO A 86 4.19 8.29 11.76
C PRO A 86 3.85 9.26 12.89
N ILE A 87 4.09 8.85 14.13
CA ILE A 87 4.00 9.69 15.33
C ILE A 87 5.42 9.83 15.88
N ASP A 88 5.84 11.05 16.21
CA ASP A 88 7.12 11.37 16.87
C ASP A 88 8.37 10.73 16.22
N GLY A 89 8.45 10.77 14.88
CA GLY A 89 9.56 10.18 14.12
C GLY A 89 9.56 8.65 14.08
N GLY A 90 8.45 8.02 14.49
CA GLY A 90 8.24 6.58 14.44
C GLY A 90 7.96 6.04 13.03
N LYS A 91 7.30 4.89 12.98
CA LYS A 91 6.91 4.22 11.72
C LYS A 91 5.44 4.47 11.43
N ALA A 92 5.10 4.64 10.16
CA ALA A 92 3.72 4.52 9.70
C ALA A 92 3.20 3.08 9.94
N ILE A 93 1.90 2.93 10.13
CA ILE A 93 1.29 1.62 10.37
C ILE A 93 0.36 1.27 9.21
N ILE A 94 0.63 0.16 8.53
CA ILE A 94 -0.20 -0.39 7.46
C ILE A 94 -1.33 -1.21 8.09
N HIS A 95 -2.57 -0.83 7.78
CA HIS A 95 -3.76 -1.50 8.29
C HIS A 95 -4.46 -2.38 7.26
N GLY A 96 -4.14 -2.24 5.99
CA GLY A 96 -4.73 -3.05 4.93
C GLY A 96 -4.29 -2.60 3.54
N LEU A 97 -4.57 -3.45 2.56
CA LEU A 97 -4.37 -3.16 1.14
C LEU A 97 -5.65 -2.64 0.51
N LEU A 98 -5.52 -1.67 -0.40
CA LEU A 98 -6.56 -1.40 -1.38
C LEU A 98 -6.48 -2.44 -2.51
N PRO A 99 -7.58 -2.69 -3.26
CA PRO A 99 -7.59 -3.69 -4.32
C PRO A 99 -6.50 -3.45 -5.38
N ARG A 100 -5.71 -4.49 -5.68
CA ARG A 100 -4.72 -4.47 -6.76
C ARG A 100 -5.42 -4.41 -8.12
N ARG A 101 -4.92 -3.55 -9.01
CA ARG A 101 -5.37 -3.49 -10.41
C ARG A 101 -4.51 -4.36 -11.32
N SER A 102 -3.21 -4.41 -11.05
CA SER A 102 -2.24 -5.28 -11.72
C SER A 102 -1.28 -5.87 -10.68
N ALA A 103 -0.72 -7.05 -10.97
CA ALA A 103 0.28 -7.69 -10.13
C ALA A 103 1.23 -8.53 -10.99
N ILE A 104 2.53 -8.32 -10.82
CA ILE A 104 3.57 -9.18 -11.37
C ILE A 104 3.86 -10.25 -10.32
N VAL A 105 3.44 -11.48 -10.61
CA VAL A 105 3.58 -12.62 -9.70
C VAL A 105 4.62 -13.57 -10.25
N ARG A 106 5.67 -13.85 -9.47
CA ARG A 106 6.61 -14.92 -9.80
C ARG A 106 6.14 -16.22 -9.18
N ARG A 107 5.93 -17.23 -10.02
CA ARG A 107 5.78 -18.62 -9.60
C ARG A 107 7.10 -19.34 -9.83
N ALA A 108 7.65 -19.97 -8.79
CA ALA A 108 8.87 -20.78 -8.94
C ALA A 108 8.53 -22.07 -9.71
N PRO A 109 9.30 -22.47 -10.75
CA PRO A 109 8.97 -23.64 -11.57
C PRO A 109 9.10 -25.00 -10.85
N THR A 110 9.91 -25.06 -9.79
CA THR A 110 10.32 -26.32 -9.16
C THR A 110 10.67 -26.08 -7.69
N ASP A 111 9.68 -26.01 -6.80
CA ASP A 111 9.93 -26.41 -5.41
C ASP A 111 8.62 -26.71 -4.70
N HIS A 112 8.53 -27.89 -4.08
CA HIS A 112 7.44 -28.28 -3.21
C HIS A 112 7.49 -27.44 -1.91
N GLY A 113 7.10 -26.16 -1.98
CA GLY A 113 6.96 -25.33 -0.77
C GLY A 113 7.10 -23.81 -0.95
N ALA A 114 7.70 -23.32 -2.04
CA ALA A 114 7.80 -21.88 -2.30
C ALA A 114 6.53 -21.38 -3.01
N GLY A 115 5.57 -20.86 -2.25
CA GLY A 115 4.33 -20.28 -2.78
C GLY A 115 4.59 -19.14 -3.78
N ALA A 116 3.55 -18.76 -4.52
CA ALA A 116 3.63 -17.61 -5.43
C ALA A 116 3.92 -16.31 -4.64
N HIS A 117 4.82 -15.47 -5.13
CA HIS A 117 5.13 -14.17 -4.52
C HIS A 117 4.79 -13.03 -5.48
N VAL A 118 4.19 -11.96 -4.96
CA VAL A 118 3.97 -10.73 -5.72
C VAL A 118 5.24 -9.88 -5.67
N LEU A 119 5.87 -9.68 -6.82
CA LEU A 119 7.11 -8.91 -6.95
C LEU A 119 6.84 -7.40 -7.01
N ALA A 120 5.75 -7.00 -7.66
CA ALA A 120 5.28 -5.63 -7.73
C ALA A 120 3.79 -5.61 -8.10
N ALA A 121 3.07 -4.58 -7.67
CA ALA A 121 1.65 -4.37 -7.96
C ALA A 121 1.42 -2.95 -8.48
N ASN A 122 0.34 -2.76 -9.25
CA ASN A 122 -0.04 -1.47 -9.84
C ASN A 122 1.12 -0.76 -10.57
N VAL A 123 1.95 -1.53 -11.28
CA VAL A 123 2.91 -1.02 -12.24
C VAL A 123 2.18 -0.92 -13.57
N ASP A 124 2.19 0.26 -14.18
CA ASP A 124 1.72 0.46 -15.55
C ASP A 124 2.80 -0.14 -16.49
N VAL A 125 2.41 -1.10 -17.34
CA VAL A 125 3.29 -1.76 -18.34
C VAL A 125 3.03 -1.15 -19.71
#